data_AF-A0A8J4DGQ6-F1
#
_entry.id   AF-A0A8J4DGQ6-F1
#
_cell.length_a   1.000
_cell.length_b   1.000
_cell.length_c   1.000
_cell.angle_alpha   90.00
_cell.angle_beta   90.00
_cell.angle_gamma   90.00
#
_symmetry.space_group_name_H-M   'P 1'
#
loop_
_entity.id
_entity.type
_entity.pdbx_description
1 polymer ?
#
loop_
_entity_poly.entity_id
_entity_poly.type
_entity_poly.pdbx_seq_one_letter_code
_entity_poly.pdbx_strand_id
1 'polypeptide(L)'
;MTLTINGMRLPDILVEAIRSGTWRAPERAEIYVEVFGEPADVPEFYDERMMRRENDGWDSVSVDDYACVPQEPGNLGVDLDRSVIIAGLGPDMPVVLDYRQSLESPRVLYLAGNHPHWVEVASDIEDLFDKLGIR
;
A
#
# COMPACT_ATOMS: atom_id res chain seq x y z
N MET A 1 19.66 -5.75 -7.99
CA MET A 1 18.79 -5.19 -9.05
C MET A 1 17.65 -4.46 -8.38
N THR A 2 17.61 -3.14 -8.54
CA THR A 2 16.55 -2.25 -8.05
C THR A 2 15.28 -2.42 -8.88
N LEU A 3 14.12 -2.42 -8.22
CA LEU A 3 12.81 -2.40 -8.89
C LEU A 3 12.19 -1.01 -8.72
N THR A 4 11.64 -0.49 -9.81
CA THR A 4 11.03 0.84 -9.89
C THR A 4 9.64 0.73 -10.53
N ILE A 5 8.66 1.38 -9.91
CA ILE A 5 7.29 1.55 -10.39
C ILE A 5 7.01 3.05 -10.47
N ASN A 6 6.56 3.53 -11.63
CA ASN A 6 6.30 4.96 -11.88
C ASN A 6 7.43 5.91 -11.43
N GLY A 7 8.69 5.52 -11.66
CA GLY A 7 9.86 6.31 -11.26
C GLY A 7 10.25 6.23 -9.77
N MET A 8 9.45 5.57 -8.93
CA MET A 8 9.72 5.37 -7.50
C MET A 8 10.39 4.01 -7.26
N ARG A 9 11.54 4.04 -6.57
CA ARG A 9 12.26 2.83 -6.18
C ARG A 9 11.51 2.13 -5.05
N LEU A 10 11.25 0.84 -5.21
CA LEU A 10 10.71 0.03 -4.11
C LEU A 10 11.80 -0.24 -3.07
N PRO A 11 11.46 -0.28 -1.77
CA PRO A 11 12.38 -0.72 -0.72
C PRO A 11 12.98 -2.09 -1.03
N ASP A 12 14.28 -2.26 -0.79
CA ASP A 12 14.99 -3.48 -1.19
C ASP A 12 14.41 -4.74 -0.53
N ILE A 13 13.99 -4.66 0.74
CA ILE A 13 13.37 -5.80 1.43
C ILE A 13 12.02 -6.21 0.83
N LEU A 14 11.26 -5.27 0.26
CA LEU A 14 10.02 -5.59 -0.46
C LEU A 14 10.34 -6.34 -1.76
N VAL A 15 11.36 -5.87 -2.48
CA VAL A 15 11.80 -6.50 -3.72
C VAL A 15 12.30 -7.93 -3.46
N GLU A 16 13.02 -8.14 -2.36
CA GLU A 16 13.45 -9.47 -1.93
C GLU A 16 12.25 -10.37 -1.60
N ALA A 17 11.28 -9.87 -0.83
CA ALA A 17 10.08 -10.62 -0.47
C ALA A 17 9.20 -10.99 -1.69
N ILE A 18 9.09 -10.10 -2.68
CA ILE A 18 8.39 -10.40 -3.94
C ILE A 18 9.12 -11.54 -4.68
N ARG A 19 10.45 -11.48 -4.77
CA ARG A 19 11.26 -12.46 -5.50
C ARG A 19 11.31 -13.82 -4.82
N SER A 20 11.33 -13.85 -3.49
CA SER A 20 11.29 -15.08 -2.71
C SER A 20 9.88 -15.67 -2.61
N GLY A 21 8.84 -14.90 -2.97
CA GLY A 21 7.45 -15.28 -2.83
C GLY A 21 6.91 -15.20 -1.39
N THR A 22 7.63 -14.49 -0.49
CA THR A 22 7.16 -14.26 0.89
C THR A 22 6.24 -13.04 1.00
N TRP A 23 6.25 -12.12 0.02
CA TRP A 23 5.23 -11.09 -0.11
C TRP A 23 3.91 -11.69 -0.61
N ARG A 24 3.06 -12.11 0.33
CA ARG A 24 1.77 -12.76 0.07
C ARG A 24 0.76 -12.41 1.16
N ALA A 25 -0.51 -12.47 0.81
CA ALA A 25 -1.62 -12.25 1.72
C ALA A 25 -1.50 -13.15 2.97
N PRO A 26 -1.56 -12.60 4.19
CA PRO A 26 -1.60 -13.41 5.42
C PRO A 26 -2.78 -14.40 5.41
N GLU A 27 -2.51 -15.63 5.84
CA GLU A 27 -3.54 -16.70 5.93
C GLU A 27 -4.54 -16.47 7.06
N ARG A 28 -4.12 -15.74 8.10
CA ARG A 28 -4.94 -15.43 9.28
C ARG A 28 -5.74 -14.16 9.03
N ALA A 29 -7.06 -14.31 8.97
CA ALA A 29 -7.97 -13.19 8.72
C ALA A 29 -7.90 -12.10 9.81
N GLU A 30 -7.53 -12.46 11.05
CA GLU A 30 -7.46 -11.53 12.17
C GLU A 30 -6.37 -10.46 11.96
N ILE A 31 -5.32 -10.78 11.21
CA ILE A 31 -4.21 -9.84 10.92
C ILE A 31 -4.72 -8.61 10.16
N TYR A 32 -5.72 -8.77 9.28
CA TYR A 32 -6.24 -7.62 8.54
C TYR A 32 -6.91 -6.61 9.46
N VAL A 33 -7.70 -7.09 10.43
CA VAL A 33 -8.34 -6.22 11.43
C VAL A 33 -7.30 -5.59 12.36
N GLU A 34 -6.28 -6.35 12.76
CA GLU A 34 -5.21 -5.86 13.63
C GLU A 34 -4.35 -4.77 12.97
N VAL A 35 -4.06 -4.89 11.67
CA VAL A 35 -3.15 -4.00 10.94
C VAL A 35 -3.88 -2.87 10.22
N PHE A 36 -5.00 -3.16 9.58
CA PHE A 36 -5.73 -2.23 8.73
C PHE A 36 -7.03 -1.73 9.37
N GLY A 37 -7.44 -2.29 10.51
CA GLY A 37 -8.63 -1.89 11.25
C GLY A 37 -9.94 -2.49 10.74
N GLU A 38 -9.92 -3.24 9.63
CA GLU A 38 -11.09 -3.89 9.03
C GLU A 38 -10.73 -5.20 8.32
N PRO A 39 -11.68 -6.13 8.12
CA PRO A 39 -11.41 -7.37 7.40
C PRO A 39 -11.12 -7.09 5.91
N ALA A 40 -10.26 -7.90 5.31
CA ALA A 40 -10.10 -7.92 3.86
C ALA A 40 -11.23 -8.73 3.21
N ASP A 41 -11.65 -8.32 2.01
CA ASP A 41 -12.63 -9.03 1.18
C ASP A 41 -11.92 -10.02 0.25
N VAL A 42 -11.00 -9.52 -0.58
CA VAL A 42 -10.18 -10.31 -1.50
C VAL A 42 -8.74 -9.78 -1.47
N PRO A 43 -7.95 -10.12 -0.43
CA PRO A 43 -6.61 -9.58 -0.27
C PRO A 43 -5.66 -10.11 -1.35
N GLU A 44 -5.04 -9.19 -2.07
CA GLU A 44 -4.04 -9.47 -3.09
C GLU A 44 -2.77 -8.66 -2.81
N PHE A 45 -1.65 -9.36 -2.65
CA PHE A 45 -0.34 -8.78 -2.42
C PHE A 45 0.43 -8.87 -3.74
N TYR A 46 0.76 -7.73 -4.32
CA TYR A 46 1.12 -7.65 -5.73
C TYR A 46 2.55 -8.08 -6.01
N ASP A 47 2.73 -8.91 -7.04
CA ASP A 47 4.05 -9.15 -7.64
C ASP A 47 4.45 -7.96 -8.54
N GLU A 48 5.64 -8.00 -9.13
CA GLU A 48 6.11 -6.92 -10.02
C GLU A 48 5.14 -6.66 -11.19
N ARG A 49 4.59 -7.72 -11.79
CA ARG A 49 3.70 -7.58 -12.95
C ARG A 49 2.41 -6.90 -12.54
N MET A 50 1.84 -7.30 -11.40
CA MET A 50 0.61 -6.71 -10.88
C MET A 50 0.84 -5.27 -10.44
N MET A 51 1.94 -4.97 -9.73
CA MET A 51 2.28 -3.57 -9.38
C MET A 51 2.37 -2.69 -10.63
N ARG A 52 2.99 -3.16 -11.72
CA ARG A 52 3.03 -2.38 -12.98
C ARG A 52 1.64 -2.13 -13.57
N ARG A 53 0.74 -3.12 -13.48
CA ARG A 53 -0.62 -3.02 -14.01
C ARG A 53 -1.48 -2.08 -13.16
N GLU A 54 -1.50 -2.28 -11.85
CA GLU A 54 -2.36 -1.52 -10.94
C GLU A 54 -1.88 -0.07 -10.78
N ASN A 55 -0.61 0.21 -11.03
CA ASN A 55 -0.08 1.57 -11.05
C ASN A 55 -0.12 2.23 -12.44
N ASP A 56 -0.58 1.53 -13.49
CA ASP A 56 -0.72 2.13 -14.83
C ASP A 56 -1.88 3.13 -14.83
N GLY A 57 -1.56 4.42 -15.01
CA GLY A 57 -2.53 5.51 -14.92
C GLY A 57 -2.98 5.87 -13.51
N TRP A 58 -2.29 5.39 -12.46
CA TRP A 58 -2.56 5.76 -11.07
C TRP A 58 -2.41 7.26 -10.81
N ASP A 59 -1.44 7.91 -11.46
CA ASP A 59 -1.25 9.36 -11.44
C ASP A 59 -2.40 10.15 -12.11
N SER A 60 -3.23 9.46 -12.88
CA SER A 60 -4.25 10.04 -13.76
C SER A 60 -5.68 9.83 -13.24
N VAL A 61 -5.85 9.16 -12.10
CA VAL A 61 -7.19 8.96 -11.50
C VAL A 61 -7.71 10.26 -10.90
N SER A 62 -9.03 10.37 -10.77
CA SER A 62 -9.64 11.54 -10.15
C SER A 62 -9.28 11.60 -8.66
N VAL A 63 -8.77 12.75 -8.24
CA VAL A 63 -8.41 13.06 -6.84
C VAL A 63 -9.60 12.84 -5.89
N ASP A 64 -10.82 13.08 -6.37
CA ASP A 64 -12.07 12.92 -5.61
C ASP A 64 -12.42 11.44 -5.37
N ASP A 65 -12.10 10.55 -6.32
CA ASP A 65 -12.46 9.13 -6.25
C ASP A 65 -11.68 8.39 -5.15
N TYR A 66 -10.52 8.91 -4.77
CA TYR A 66 -9.61 8.28 -3.81
C TYR A 66 -9.39 9.10 -2.54
N ALA A 67 -10.25 10.07 -2.22
CA ALA A 67 -10.11 10.90 -1.01
C ALA A 67 -8.68 11.48 -0.83
N CYS A 68 -8.04 11.87 -1.94
CA CYS A 68 -6.62 12.25 -1.98
C CYS A 68 -6.32 13.52 -1.16
N VAL A 69 -7.33 14.36 -0.96
CA VAL A 69 -7.25 15.56 -0.12
C VAL A 69 -7.74 15.22 1.29
N PRO A 70 -6.97 15.56 2.34
CA PRO A 70 -7.44 15.52 3.72
C PRO A 70 -8.69 16.39 3.91
N GLN A 71 -9.89 15.81 3.85
CA GLN A 71 -11.14 16.54 4.08
C GLN A 71 -11.59 16.52 5.54
N GLU A 72 -11.13 15.54 6.32
CA GLU A 72 -11.53 15.32 7.71
C GLU A 72 -10.31 15.03 8.62
N PRO A 73 -10.38 15.35 9.92
CA PRO A 73 -9.33 14.97 10.88
C PRO A 73 -9.10 13.46 10.89
N GLY A 74 -7.87 13.03 10.63
CA GLY A 74 -7.50 11.61 10.57
C GLY A 74 -7.37 11.05 9.15
N ASN A 75 -7.90 11.71 8.13
CA ASN A 75 -7.59 11.37 6.73
C ASN A 75 -6.25 12.01 6.32
N LEU A 76 -5.24 11.19 6.02
CA LEU A 76 -3.92 11.68 5.60
C LEU A 76 -3.88 12.15 4.13
N GLY A 77 -4.88 11.79 3.34
CA GLY A 77 -4.85 11.90 1.90
C GLY A 77 -3.70 11.09 1.27
N VAL A 78 -3.59 11.16 -0.05
CA VAL A 78 -2.49 10.57 -0.81
C VAL A 78 -2.09 11.52 -1.93
N ASP A 79 -0.81 11.48 -2.29
CA ASP A 79 -0.32 12.12 -3.51
C ASP A 79 -0.03 11.01 -4.53
N LEU A 80 -0.83 10.97 -5.59
CA LEU A 80 -0.82 9.90 -6.59
C LEU A 80 0.51 9.83 -7.34
N ASP A 81 1.14 10.99 -7.59
CA ASP A 81 2.45 11.10 -8.24
C ASP A 81 3.60 10.63 -7.34
N ARG A 82 3.34 10.56 -6.02
CA ARG A 82 4.32 10.21 -4.99
C ARG A 82 3.89 8.98 -4.19
N SER A 83 3.12 8.09 -4.81
CA SER A 83 2.72 6.84 -4.19
C SER A 83 2.74 5.65 -5.16
N VAL A 84 2.96 4.46 -4.60
CA VAL A 84 2.94 3.19 -5.36
C VAL A 84 1.99 2.22 -4.68
N ILE A 85 1.01 1.70 -5.40
CA ILE A 85 0.13 0.62 -4.93
C ILE A 85 0.92 -0.69 -4.88
N ILE A 86 0.93 -1.35 -3.72
CA ILE A 86 1.68 -2.59 -3.47
C ILE A 86 0.82 -3.79 -3.07
N ALA A 87 -0.44 -3.54 -2.69
CA ALA A 87 -1.45 -4.56 -2.41
C ALA A 87 -2.86 -3.94 -2.48
N GLY A 88 -3.88 -4.78 -2.49
CA GLY A 88 -5.27 -4.39 -2.32
C GLY A 88 -5.98 -5.34 -1.36
N LEU A 89 -6.84 -4.83 -0.48
CA LEU A 89 -7.61 -5.65 0.47
C LEU A 89 -9.04 -5.94 -0.01
N GLY A 90 -9.42 -5.38 -1.15
CA GLY A 90 -10.75 -5.46 -1.74
C GLY A 90 -10.94 -4.36 -2.79
N PRO A 91 -12.14 -4.26 -3.40
CA PRO A 91 -12.48 -3.17 -4.30
C PRO A 91 -12.27 -1.82 -3.61
N ASP A 92 -11.54 -0.91 -4.26
CA ASP A 92 -11.26 0.45 -3.75
C ASP A 92 -10.57 0.49 -2.37
N MET A 93 -9.82 -0.57 -2.03
CA MET A 93 -9.07 -0.70 -0.77
C MET A 93 -7.55 -0.88 -1.02
N PRO A 94 -6.88 0.04 -1.75
CA PRO A 94 -5.44 -0.05 -2.02
C PRO A 94 -4.58 0.16 -0.77
N VAL A 95 -3.45 -0.54 -0.75
CA VAL A 95 -2.32 -0.30 0.16
C VAL A 95 -1.19 0.28 -0.66
N VAL A 96 -0.67 1.43 -0.23
CA VAL A 96 0.33 2.19 -0.99
C VAL A 96 1.57 2.49 -0.16
N LEU A 97 2.71 2.56 -0.82
CA LEU A 97 3.89 3.27 -0.34
C LEU A 97 3.70 4.76 -0.59
N ASP A 98 3.85 5.61 0.42
CA ASP A 98 3.76 7.06 0.32
C ASP A 98 5.15 7.70 0.51
N TYR A 99 5.66 8.26 -0.58
CA TYR A 99 6.99 8.84 -0.66
C TYR A 99 7.02 10.34 -0.32
N ARG A 100 5.90 10.92 0.14
CA ARG A 100 5.82 12.35 0.47
C ARG A 100 6.88 12.79 1.48
N GLN A 101 7.18 11.95 2.47
CA GLN A 101 8.10 12.26 3.57
C GLN A 101 9.54 11.76 3.35
N SER A 102 9.71 10.65 2.61
CA SER A 102 11.02 10.04 2.39
C SER A 102 11.04 9.24 1.09
N LEU A 103 12.14 9.36 0.33
CA LEU A 103 12.38 8.58 -0.88
C LEU A 103 12.98 7.20 -0.60
N GLU A 104 13.63 7.03 0.56
CA GLU A 104 14.34 5.81 0.94
C GLU A 104 13.52 4.93 1.88
N SER A 105 12.69 5.54 2.73
CA SER A 105 11.81 4.84 3.68
C SER A 105 10.38 5.40 3.58
N PRO A 106 9.65 5.09 2.50
CA PRO A 106 8.26 5.50 2.36
C PRO A 106 7.41 4.82 3.42
N ARG A 107 6.49 5.57 4.01
CA ARG A 107 5.48 5.00 4.92
C ARG A 107 4.44 4.21 4.15
N VAL A 108 3.66 3.40 4.84
CA VAL A 108 2.60 2.60 4.23
C VAL A 108 1.25 3.17 4.61
N LEU A 109 0.47 3.56 3.59
CA LEU A 109 -0.90 4.01 3.75
C LEU A 109 -1.88 2.97 3.22
N TYR A 110 -3.09 3.03 3.75
CA TYR A 110 -4.22 2.19 3.35
C TYR A 110 -5.47 3.05 3.19
N LEU A 111 -6.25 2.82 2.13
CA LEU A 111 -7.56 3.43 1.95
C LEU A 111 -8.65 2.53 2.54
N ALA A 112 -9.23 2.96 3.65
CA ALA A 112 -10.27 2.22 4.35
C ALA A 112 -11.58 2.13 3.54
N GLY A 113 -12.22 0.97 3.50
CA GLY A 113 -13.37 0.69 2.63
C GLY A 113 -14.69 1.24 3.14
N ASN A 114 -14.93 1.18 4.46
CA ASN A 114 -16.23 1.58 5.05
C ASN A 114 -16.48 3.10 4.98
N HIS A 115 -15.42 3.90 5.11
CA HIS A 115 -15.42 5.34 4.93
C HIS A 115 -14.09 5.69 4.26
N PRO A 116 -14.07 6.10 2.96
CA PRO A 116 -12.81 6.29 2.24
C PRO A 116 -11.97 7.39 2.89
N HIS A 117 -10.99 6.97 3.68
CA HIS A 117 -9.97 7.82 4.26
C HIS A 117 -8.63 7.09 4.30
N TRP A 118 -7.55 7.82 4.07
CA TRP A 118 -6.21 7.28 4.12
C TRP A 118 -5.70 7.24 5.55
N VAL A 119 -5.31 6.06 5.99
CA VAL A 119 -4.69 5.82 7.29
C VAL A 119 -3.26 5.32 7.11
N GLU A 120 -2.39 5.69 8.04
CA GLU A 120 -1.04 5.12 8.11
C GLU A 120 -1.09 3.80 8.87
N VAL A 121 -0.73 2.71 8.20
CA VAL A 121 -0.75 1.37 8.78
C VAL A 121 0.64 0.90 9.19
N ALA A 122 1.70 1.49 8.61
CA ALA A 122 3.06 1.27 9.03
C ALA A 122 3.97 2.48 8.72
N SER A 123 4.98 2.71 9.57
CA SER A 123 5.94 3.81 9.38
C SER A 123 6.85 3.60 8.18
N ASP A 124 7.06 2.33 7.80
CA ASP A 124 7.79 1.87 6.62
C ASP A 124 7.43 0.39 6.35
N ILE A 125 8.09 -0.21 5.36
CA ILE A 125 7.81 -1.59 4.98
C ILE A 125 8.38 -2.63 5.96
N GLU A 126 9.40 -2.29 6.75
CA GLU A 126 9.93 -3.18 7.80
C GLU A 126 8.87 -3.32 8.91
N ASP A 127 8.32 -2.20 9.36
CA ASP A 127 7.21 -2.18 10.33
C ASP A 127 5.96 -2.90 9.80
N LEU A 128 5.66 -2.77 8.50
CA LEU A 128 4.56 -3.54 7.89
C LEU A 128 4.83 -5.05 7.94
N PHE A 129 6.05 -5.49 7.63
CA PHE A 129 6.40 -6.91 7.64
C PHE A 129 6.28 -7.49 9.05
N ASP A 130 6.75 -6.77 10.06
CA ASP A 130 6.61 -7.16 11.47
C ASP A 130 5.14 -7.30 11.87
N LYS A 131 4.30 -6.34 11.50
CA LYS A 131 2.84 -6.36 11.74
C LYS A 131 2.12 -7.51 11.04
N LEU A 132 2.53 -7.84 9.81
CA LEU A 132 1.96 -8.94 9.03
C LEU A 132 2.55 -10.31 9.36
N GLY A 133 3.64 -10.36 10.14
CA GLY A 133 4.37 -11.59 10.45
C GLY A 133 5.16 -12.16 9.27
N ILE A 134 5.56 -11.31 8.31
CA ILE A 134 6.40 -11.68 7.16
C ILE A 134 7.86 -11.64 7.61
N ARG A 135 8.64 -12.68 7.28
CA ARG A 135 10.06 -12.84 7.63
C ARG A 135 10.90 -13.18 6.40
#